data_AF-A0A525J952-F1
#
_entry.id   AF-A0A525J952-F1
#
_cell.length_a   1.000
_cell.length_b   1.000
_cell.length_c   1.000
_cell.angle_alpha   90.00
_cell.angle_beta   90.00
_cell.angle_gamma   90.00
#
_symmetry.space_group_name_H-M   'P 1'
#
loop_
_entity.id
_entity.type
_entity.pdbx_description
1 polymer ?
#
loop_
_entity_poly.entity_id
_entity_poly.type
_entity_poly.pdbx_seq_one_letter_code
_entity_poly.pdbx_strand_id
1 'polypeptide(L)'
;MKYRSLAVLGAAFAAAALAGAAQADVTVYDNNFESGSTAGFTGAGGYTPTIDVAPNGSTKFLGNLSTGQTTAVLTLNTAGLTSVTLNYDLYSILSQDGNANGAGGGSGDSFVVTAGGNTISNFTFANYFGGNTQSFCGSDGSGGYVTGSCAPQTGASAKDTLGYGAPGGGYDDATYDFSYTFTPTGATTVITFTSNDNEGVANEFYGIDNVAVTGVRPVTAGGVPEPASWALMIMGFGGAGALLRRRRLVAA
;
A
#
# COMPACT_ATOMS: atom_id res chain seq x y z
N MET A 1 54.42 -50.40 35.81
CA MET A 1 53.72 -50.25 34.51
C MET A 1 52.24 -50.46 34.79
N LYS A 2 51.31 -49.52 34.66
CA LYS A 2 51.05 -48.63 33.52
C LYS A 2 50.45 -47.30 34.01
N TYR A 3 51.05 -46.20 33.56
CA TYR A 3 50.44 -44.88 33.52
C TYR A 3 49.36 -44.86 32.44
N ARG A 4 48.22 -44.21 32.69
CA ARG A 4 47.41 -43.58 31.63
C ARG A 4 46.89 -42.23 32.10
N SER A 5 47.54 -41.19 31.59
CA SER A 5 47.14 -39.79 31.56
C SER A 5 46.11 -39.54 30.44
N LEU A 6 45.23 -38.54 30.60
CA LEU A 6 44.81 -37.46 29.66
C LEU A 6 43.48 -36.87 30.21
N ALA A 7 43.42 -35.67 30.78
CA ALA A 7 43.55 -34.32 30.20
C ALA A 7 42.36 -33.86 29.32
N VAL A 8 41.45 -33.11 29.97
CA VAL A 8 40.79 -31.81 29.66
C VAL A 8 40.55 -31.36 28.19
N LEU A 9 39.47 -30.57 28.03
CA LEU A 9 39.06 -29.63 26.95
C LEU A 9 38.18 -30.21 25.82
N GLY A 10 37.11 -29.55 25.38
CA GLY A 10 36.54 -28.26 25.75
C GLY A 10 35.12 -28.12 25.18
N ALA A 11 34.24 -27.50 25.95
CA ALA A 11 32.93 -27.10 25.50
C ALA A 11 33.07 -25.76 24.77
N ALA A 12 32.87 -25.77 23.45
CA ALA A 12 32.70 -24.56 22.66
C ALA A 12 31.36 -24.67 21.92
N PHE A 13 30.27 -24.26 22.58
CA PHE A 13 29.03 -23.93 21.91
C PHE A 13 29.01 -22.41 21.70
N ALA A 14 29.55 -21.97 20.57
CA ALA A 14 29.34 -20.61 20.10
C ALA A 14 27.99 -20.57 19.35
N ALA A 15 26.91 -20.26 20.06
CA ALA A 15 25.63 -19.94 19.45
C ALA A 15 25.59 -18.43 19.17
N ALA A 16 26.06 -18.02 17.99
CA ALA A 16 25.84 -16.68 17.49
C ALA A 16 24.42 -16.59 16.93
N ALA A 17 23.45 -16.23 17.78
CA ALA A 17 22.10 -15.91 17.32
C ALA A 17 22.08 -14.46 16.80
N LEU A 18 22.11 -14.30 15.49
CA LEU A 18 21.69 -13.05 14.84
C LEU A 18 20.18 -12.94 15.02
N ALA A 19 19.73 -12.31 16.11
CA ALA A 19 18.32 -11.95 16.27
C ALA A 19 18.01 -10.81 15.29
N GLY A 20 17.39 -11.13 14.15
CA GLY A 20 16.76 -10.12 13.30
C GLY A 20 15.65 -9.44 14.10
N ALA A 21 15.55 -8.10 14.00
CA ALA A 21 14.44 -7.37 14.60
C ALA A 21 13.12 -7.90 14.03
N ALA A 22 12.23 -8.40 14.88
CA ALA A 22 10.90 -8.78 14.43
C ALA A 22 10.15 -7.52 13.95
N GLN A 23 9.27 -7.70 12.97
CA GLN A 23 8.43 -6.66 12.38
C GLN A 23 6.98 -7.14 12.44
N ALA A 24 6.05 -6.22 12.66
CA ALA A 24 4.62 -6.51 12.62
C ALA A 24 3.94 -5.65 11.55
N ASP A 25 3.13 -6.30 10.71
CA ASP A 25 2.23 -5.61 9.78
C ASP A 25 1.00 -5.10 10.54
N VAL A 26 0.58 -3.89 10.21
CA VAL A 26 -0.50 -3.17 10.88
C VAL A 26 -1.40 -2.56 9.82
N THR A 27 -2.71 -2.79 9.92
CA THR A 27 -3.70 -2.03 9.14
C THR A 27 -3.79 -0.61 9.71
N VAL A 28 -3.50 0.38 8.88
CA VAL A 28 -3.56 1.81 9.22
C VAL A 28 -4.91 2.39 8.83
N TYR A 29 -5.44 1.98 7.68
CA TYR A 29 -6.72 2.42 7.15
C TYR A 29 -7.28 1.37 6.18
N ASP A 30 -8.60 1.23 6.14
CA ASP A 30 -9.31 0.52 5.09
C ASP A 30 -10.67 1.19 4.84
N ASN A 31 -11.03 1.34 3.57
CA ASN A 31 -12.38 1.72 3.16
C ASN A 31 -12.61 1.30 1.71
N ASN A 32 -13.60 0.44 1.49
CA ASN A 32 -14.08 0.04 0.18
C ASN A 32 -15.38 0.79 -0.22
N PHE A 33 -15.77 1.82 0.54
CA PHE A 33 -16.90 2.71 0.29
C PHE A 33 -18.31 2.09 0.17
N GLU A 34 -18.44 0.77 0.24
CA GLU A 34 -19.71 0.06 0.10
C GLU A 34 -20.71 0.38 1.22
N SER A 35 -20.20 0.81 2.37
CA SER A 35 -21.00 1.33 3.49
C SER A 35 -21.61 2.72 3.24
N GLY A 36 -21.18 3.43 2.18
CA GLY A 36 -21.57 4.81 1.90
C GLY A 36 -20.83 5.85 2.75
N SER A 37 -19.70 5.48 3.38
CA SER A 37 -18.94 6.36 4.28
C SER A 37 -17.68 6.92 3.63
N THR A 38 -17.48 8.23 3.73
CA THR A 38 -16.23 8.92 3.36
C THR A 38 -15.26 9.06 4.55
N ALA A 39 -15.44 8.28 5.62
CA ALA A 39 -14.65 8.41 6.84
C ALA A 39 -13.14 8.38 6.56
N GLY A 40 -12.39 9.32 7.15
CA GLY A 40 -10.95 9.49 6.95
C GLY A 40 -10.57 10.40 5.77
N PHE A 41 -11.51 10.69 4.86
CA PHE A 41 -11.29 11.61 3.75
C PHE A 41 -11.81 13.01 4.05
N THR A 42 -11.03 14.00 3.63
CA THR A 42 -11.44 15.40 3.48
C THR A 42 -11.19 15.84 2.03
N GLY A 43 -11.66 17.02 1.67
CA GLY A 43 -11.48 17.56 0.31
C GLY A 43 -10.65 18.83 0.29
N ALA A 44 -10.01 19.07 -0.85
CA ALA A 44 -9.30 20.30 -1.19
C ALA A 44 -9.60 20.71 -2.64
N GLY A 45 -9.25 21.93 -3.04
CA GLY A 45 -9.52 22.42 -4.40
C GLY A 45 -11.01 22.62 -4.69
N GLY A 46 -11.82 22.94 -3.66
CA GLY A 46 -13.28 23.07 -3.79
C GLY A 46 -14.04 21.74 -3.83
N TYR A 47 -13.34 20.61 -3.80
CA TYR A 47 -13.93 19.28 -3.69
C TYR A 47 -14.42 19.01 -2.26
N THR A 48 -15.58 18.37 -2.14
CA THR A 48 -16.07 17.77 -0.90
C THR A 48 -16.25 16.27 -1.16
N PRO A 49 -15.62 15.37 -0.39
CA PRO A 49 -15.71 13.95 -0.63
C PRO A 49 -17.15 13.45 -0.54
N THR A 50 -17.58 12.73 -1.58
CA THR A 50 -18.89 12.12 -1.69
C THR A 50 -18.75 10.67 -2.16
N ILE A 51 -19.77 9.87 -1.89
CA ILE A 51 -19.87 8.52 -2.46
C ILE A 51 -20.80 8.59 -3.66
N ASP A 52 -20.32 8.13 -4.79
CA ASP A 52 -21.14 7.89 -5.97
C ASP A 52 -21.47 6.40 -6.10
N VAL A 53 -22.53 6.09 -6.84
CA VAL A 53 -22.98 4.73 -7.13
C VAL A 53 -22.87 4.51 -8.62
N ALA A 54 -22.08 3.53 -9.02
CA ALA A 54 -21.91 3.17 -10.41
C ALA A 54 -23.26 2.75 -11.06
N PRO A 55 -23.46 3.00 -12.37
CA PRO A 55 -24.65 2.57 -13.11
C PRO A 55 -24.98 1.08 -13.03
N ASN A 56 -24.00 0.21 -12.76
CA ASN A 56 -24.20 -1.20 -12.46
C ASN A 56 -25.05 -1.45 -11.18
N GLY A 57 -25.31 -0.39 -10.40
CA GLY A 57 -26.20 -0.35 -9.24
C GLY A 57 -25.62 -1.02 -7.98
N SER A 58 -24.39 -1.54 -8.04
CA SER A 58 -23.80 -2.37 -6.99
C SER A 58 -22.50 -1.80 -6.45
N THR A 59 -21.69 -1.13 -7.28
CA THR A 59 -20.39 -0.58 -6.87
C THR A 59 -20.55 0.83 -6.34
N LYS A 60 -19.95 1.11 -5.18
CA LYS A 60 -19.84 2.46 -4.61
C LYS A 60 -18.40 2.88 -4.50
N PHE A 61 -18.12 4.15 -4.75
CA PHE A 61 -16.75 4.65 -4.72
C PHE A 61 -16.68 6.11 -4.30
N LEU A 62 -15.48 6.55 -3.90
CA LEU A 62 -15.21 7.93 -3.59
C LEU A 62 -15.09 8.74 -4.88
N GLY A 63 -15.94 9.73 -5.06
CA GLY A 63 -15.99 10.51 -6.30
C GLY A 63 -17.18 11.47 -6.33
N ASN A 64 -17.38 12.24 -7.40
CA ASN A 64 -16.60 12.26 -8.64
C ASN A 64 -15.45 13.27 -8.56
N LEU A 65 -14.23 12.87 -8.94
CA LEU A 65 -13.09 13.79 -9.08
C LEU A 65 -13.00 14.27 -10.53
N SER A 66 -13.35 15.51 -10.80
CA SER A 66 -13.38 16.12 -12.15
C SER A 66 -12.87 17.59 -12.14
N THR A 67 -13.60 18.51 -12.76
CA THR A 67 -13.23 19.91 -13.05
C THR A 67 -12.59 20.65 -11.89
N GLY A 68 -11.49 21.35 -12.18
CA GLY A 68 -10.96 22.42 -11.31
C GLY A 68 -9.96 21.94 -10.26
N GLN A 69 -9.27 20.83 -10.53
CA GLN A 69 -8.33 20.18 -9.60
C GLN A 69 -8.99 19.68 -8.32
N THR A 70 -9.99 18.82 -8.47
CA THR A 70 -10.62 18.16 -7.32
C THR A 70 -9.64 17.22 -6.63
N THR A 71 -9.51 17.35 -5.30
CA THR A 71 -8.54 16.58 -4.52
C THR A 71 -9.19 15.93 -3.30
N ALA A 72 -9.16 14.61 -3.25
CA ALA A 72 -9.46 13.83 -2.05
C ALA A 72 -8.19 13.71 -1.18
N VAL A 73 -8.33 13.95 0.13
CA VAL A 73 -7.21 14.01 1.07
C VAL A 73 -7.44 13.00 2.19
N LEU A 74 -6.51 12.04 2.33
CA LEU A 74 -6.48 11.05 3.40
C LEU A 74 -5.35 11.38 4.37
N THR A 75 -5.67 11.64 5.63
CA THR A 75 -4.68 11.93 6.67
C THR A 75 -4.54 10.76 7.61
N LEU A 76 -3.33 10.20 7.70
CA LEU A 76 -3.04 8.97 8.42
C LEU A 76 -2.08 9.22 9.58
N ASN A 77 -2.30 8.53 10.69
CA ASN A 77 -1.31 8.40 11.74
C ASN A 77 -0.32 7.29 11.37
N THR A 78 0.91 7.67 11.09
CA THR A 78 2.00 6.77 10.68
C THR A 78 3.13 6.72 11.71
N ALA A 79 2.85 7.16 12.94
CA ALA A 79 3.82 7.19 14.03
C ALA A 79 4.42 5.80 14.30
N GLY A 80 5.77 5.75 14.28
CA GLY A 80 6.52 4.53 14.57
C GLY A 80 6.49 3.47 13.46
N LEU A 81 5.89 3.78 12.31
CA LEU A 81 5.97 2.92 11.13
C LEU A 81 7.29 3.18 10.39
N THR A 82 7.85 2.12 9.84
CA THR A 82 9.09 2.17 9.03
C THR A 82 8.84 2.02 7.54
N SER A 83 7.67 1.52 7.18
CA SER A 83 7.19 1.40 5.80
C SER A 83 5.68 1.50 5.81
N VAL A 84 5.11 2.09 4.77
CA VAL A 84 3.67 2.19 4.53
C VAL A 84 3.41 1.73 3.10
N THR A 85 2.40 0.89 2.92
CA THR A 85 1.91 0.47 1.60
C THR A 85 0.49 0.96 1.42
N LEU A 86 0.27 1.75 0.38
CA LEU A 86 -1.02 2.20 -0.11
C LEU A 86 -1.47 1.28 -1.24
N ASN A 87 -2.68 0.75 -1.12
CA ASN A 87 -3.40 0.05 -2.17
C ASN A 87 -4.72 0.78 -2.46
N TYR A 88 -5.10 0.89 -3.72
CA TYR A 88 -6.39 1.43 -4.13
C TYR A 88 -6.69 1.03 -5.57
N ASP A 89 -7.97 1.08 -5.91
CA ASP A 89 -8.46 0.98 -7.29
C ASP A 89 -8.78 2.39 -7.79
N LEU A 90 -8.37 2.67 -9.02
CA LEU A 90 -8.74 3.88 -9.74
C LEU A 90 -9.76 3.53 -10.81
N TYR A 91 -10.87 4.25 -10.81
CA TYR A 91 -11.85 4.23 -11.89
C TYR A 91 -11.61 5.44 -12.80
N SER A 92 -11.32 5.17 -14.08
CA SER A 92 -11.25 6.16 -15.16
C SER A 92 -12.55 6.06 -15.96
N ILE A 93 -13.36 7.11 -15.98
CA ILE A 93 -14.77 7.02 -16.38
C ILE A 93 -15.08 7.98 -17.53
N LEU A 94 -15.87 7.48 -18.50
CA LEU A 94 -16.36 8.15 -19.71
C LEU A 94 -15.24 8.56 -20.68
N SER A 95 -15.10 9.84 -21.02
CA SER A 95 -14.37 10.30 -22.21
C SER A 95 -12.93 10.73 -22.00
N GLN A 96 -12.24 10.09 -21.07
CA GLN A 96 -10.84 10.40 -20.75
C GLN A 96 -9.98 10.42 -22.03
N ASP A 97 -9.36 11.56 -22.31
CA ASP A 97 -8.58 11.91 -23.49
C ASP A 97 -7.09 11.51 -23.37
N GLY A 98 -6.58 11.34 -22.15
CA GLY A 98 -5.25 10.80 -21.88
C GLY A 98 -4.12 11.81 -21.99
N ASN A 99 -3.13 11.56 -22.84
CA ASN A 99 -1.95 12.40 -22.94
C ASN A 99 -2.28 13.78 -23.54
N ALA A 100 -1.70 14.83 -22.97
CA ALA A 100 -1.77 16.17 -23.53
C ALA A 100 -1.29 16.20 -24.98
N ASN A 101 -2.00 16.90 -25.86
CA ASN A 101 -1.77 16.91 -27.32
C ASN A 101 -1.92 15.54 -28.02
N GLY A 102 -2.70 14.61 -27.47
CA GLY A 102 -3.15 13.40 -28.16
C GLY A 102 -3.97 13.72 -29.44
N ALA A 103 -4.45 12.71 -30.16
CA ALA A 103 -5.18 12.89 -31.43
C ALA A 103 -6.40 13.83 -31.34
N GLY A 104 -6.95 14.07 -30.14
CA GLY A 104 -8.02 15.04 -29.86
C GLY A 104 -7.57 16.46 -29.45
N GLY A 105 -6.27 16.71 -29.24
CA GLY A 105 -5.76 18.04 -28.87
C GLY A 105 -6.07 18.50 -27.43
N GLY A 106 -6.52 17.58 -26.56
CA GLY A 106 -6.87 17.86 -25.16
C GLY A 106 -5.68 18.22 -24.26
N SER A 107 -5.98 18.83 -23.10
CA SER A 107 -5.03 19.25 -22.07
C SER A 107 -4.38 18.09 -21.31
N GLY A 108 -4.94 16.89 -21.46
CA GLY A 108 -4.48 15.65 -20.87
C GLY A 108 -5.00 15.44 -19.46
N ASP A 109 -5.51 14.24 -19.23
CA ASP A 109 -6.35 13.94 -18.07
C ASP A 109 -5.50 13.13 -17.12
N SER A 110 -4.86 13.87 -16.21
CA SER A 110 -3.91 13.29 -15.28
C SER A 110 -4.51 13.08 -13.91
N PHE A 111 -4.20 11.93 -13.35
CA PHE A 111 -4.47 11.60 -11.97
C PHE A 111 -3.15 11.53 -11.21
N VAL A 112 -3.05 12.36 -10.17
CA VAL A 112 -1.83 12.55 -9.38
C VAL A 112 -2.06 12.04 -7.98
N VAL A 113 -1.15 11.20 -7.50
CA VAL A 113 -1.12 10.79 -6.09
C VAL A 113 0.15 11.31 -5.44
N THR A 114 0.00 11.92 -4.27
CA THR A 114 1.12 12.33 -3.42
C THR A 114 1.04 11.67 -2.06
N ALA A 115 2.19 11.42 -1.43
CA ALA A 115 2.30 10.94 -0.06
C ALA A 115 3.38 11.73 0.68
N GLY A 116 3.00 12.35 1.81
CA GLY A 116 3.92 13.18 2.59
C GLY A 116 4.49 14.37 1.81
N GLY A 117 3.74 14.87 0.82
CA GLY A 117 4.15 15.96 -0.07
C GLY A 117 5.01 15.56 -1.27
N ASN A 118 5.38 14.27 -1.41
CA ASN A 118 6.08 13.77 -2.59
C ASN A 118 5.09 13.15 -3.58
N THR A 119 5.22 13.46 -4.86
CA THR A 119 4.49 12.75 -5.92
C THR A 119 4.94 11.29 -5.98
N ILE A 120 4.00 10.36 -5.77
CA ILE A 120 4.24 8.92 -5.92
C ILE A 120 3.78 8.41 -7.29
N SER A 121 2.79 9.06 -7.89
CA SER A 121 2.37 8.81 -9.26
C SER A 121 1.76 10.05 -9.91
N ASN A 122 1.91 10.12 -11.21
CA ASN A 122 1.25 11.08 -12.08
C ASN A 122 1.08 10.40 -13.44
N PHE A 123 -0.11 9.90 -13.69
CA PHE A 123 -0.43 9.19 -14.93
C PHE A 123 -1.61 9.86 -15.61
N THR A 124 -1.66 9.72 -16.92
CA THR A 124 -2.83 10.05 -17.72
C THR A 124 -3.53 8.77 -18.12
N PHE A 125 -4.84 8.85 -18.34
CA PHE A 125 -5.69 7.72 -18.68
C PHE A 125 -6.56 8.05 -19.88
N ALA A 126 -6.78 7.09 -20.77
CA ALA A 126 -7.62 7.30 -21.94
C ALA A 126 -8.67 6.18 -22.04
N ASN A 127 -9.90 6.58 -22.34
CA ASN A 127 -11.01 5.70 -22.70
C ASN A 127 -11.47 5.93 -24.15
N TYR A 128 -11.15 7.09 -24.75
CA TYR A 128 -11.51 7.39 -26.12
C TYR A 128 -10.58 6.72 -27.15
N PHE A 129 -11.12 5.79 -27.94
CA PHE A 129 -10.36 4.96 -28.89
C PHE A 129 -10.00 5.63 -30.23
N GLY A 130 -10.29 6.93 -30.41
CA GLY A 130 -10.06 7.69 -31.66
C GLY A 130 -8.62 8.14 -31.91
N GLY A 131 -7.62 7.40 -31.43
CA GLY A 131 -6.19 7.72 -31.57
C GLY A 131 -5.57 8.41 -30.35
N ASN A 132 -6.33 8.57 -29.28
CA ASN A 132 -5.79 9.04 -28.00
C ASN A 132 -4.86 7.99 -27.41
N THR A 133 -3.96 8.43 -26.55
CA THR A 133 -3.02 7.55 -25.86
C THR A 133 -2.94 7.95 -24.39
N GLN A 134 -2.49 7.04 -23.54
CA GLN A 134 -2.32 7.30 -22.12
C GLN A 134 -0.88 7.03 -21.68
N SER A 135 -0.51 7.55 -20.51
CA SER A 135 0.85 7.37 -19.98
C SER A 135 1.02 6.13 -19.12
N PHE A 136 -0.05 5.65 -18.47
CA PHE A 136 -0.02 4.38 -17.74
C PHE A 136 -0.19 3.18 -18.68
N CYS A 137 0.76 2.26 -18.70
CA CYS A 137 0.71 1.08 -19.58
C CYS A 137 0.67 -0.26 -18.84
N GLY A 138 0.48 -0.25 -17.51
CA GLY A 138 0.38 -1.44 -16.68
C GLY A 138 1.49 -1.58 -15.64
N SER A 139 1.48 -2.67 -14.90
CA SER A 139 2.56 -3.03 -13.96
C SER A 139 3.76 -3.61 -14.70
N ASP A 140 4.97 -3.36 -14.18
CA ASP A 140 6.19 -4.01 -14.64
C ASP A 140 6.45 -5.40 -14.01
N GLY A 141 5.57 -5.85 -13.11
CA GLY A 141 5.68 -7.12 -12.39
C GLY A 141 6.72 -7.15 -11.26
N SER A 142 7.43 -6.05 -11.02
CA SER A 142 8.45 -5.88 -9.97
C SER A 142 8.06 -4.86 -8.90
N GLY A 143 6.79 -4.43 -8.89
CA GLY A 143 6.25 -3.41 -7.99
C GLY A 143 6.34 -1.99 -8.54
N GLY A 144 6.80 -1.82 -9.79
CA GLY A 144 6.73 -0.58 -10.52
C GLY A 144 5.68 -0.61 -11.64
N TYR A 145 5.67 0.45 -12.44
CA TYR A 145 4.71 0.65 -13.51
C TYR A 145 5.41 1.02 -14.80
N VAL A 146 4.90 0.46 -15.90
CA VAL A 146 5.34 0.77 -17.25
C VAL A 146 4.67 2.07 -17.68
N THR A 147 5.48 3.03 -18.12
CA THR A 147 5.01 4.31 -18.64
C THR A 147 5.33 4.47 -20.12
N GLY A 148 4.51 5.21 -20.86
CA GLY A 148 4.73 5.42 -22.28
C GLY A 148 3.64 6.21 -22.98
N SER A 149 3.39 5.87 -24.23
CA SER A 149 2.23 6.32 -25.00
C SER A 149 1.56 5.07 -25.54
N CYS A 150 0.64 4.53 -24.76
CA CYS A 150 -0.06 3.28 -25.06
C CYS A 150 -1.52 3.53 -25.41
N ALA A 151 -2.14 2.52 -26.02
CA ALA A 151 -3.54 2.59 -26.42
C ALA A 151 -4.46 2.81 -25.20
N PRO A 152 -5.66 3.36 -25.39
CA PRO A 152 -6.64 3.53 -24.33
C PRO A 152 -6.89 2.24 -23.56
N GLN A 153 -7.09 2.36 -22.24
CA GLN A 153 -7.32 1.26 -21.30
C GLN A 153 -6.20 0.21 -21.25
N THR A 154 -4.97 0.55 -21.66
CA THR A 154 -3.83 -0.35 -21.53
C THR A 154 -3.44 -0.50 -20.06
N GLY A 155 -3.28 -1.73 -19.60
CA GLY A 155 -2.95 -2.02 -18.20
C GLY A 155 -4.14 -1.99 -17.23
N ALA A 156 -5.37 -1.76 -17.72
CA ALA A 156 -6.58 -1.86 -16.91
C ALA A 156 -6.82 -3.30 -16.44
N SER A 157 -7.23 -3.47 -15.19
CA SER A 157 -7.62 -4.75 -14.58
C SER A 157 -9.03 -5.17 -14.97
N ALA A 158 -9.92 -4.20 -15.18
CA ALA A 158 -11.28 -4.40 -15.68
C ALA A 158 -11.68 -3.25 -16.63
N LYS A 159 -12.64 -3.54 -17.53
CA LYS A 159 -13.16 -2.62 -18.56
C LYS A 159 -14.66 -2.85 -18.68
N ASP A 160 -15.44 -1.78 -18.79
CA ASP A 160 -16.90 -1.83 -18.97
C ASP A 160 -17.58 -2.69 -17.88
N THR A 161 -17.28 -2.39 -16.61
CA THR A 161 -17.82 -3.13 -15.46
C THR A 161 -18.65 -2.28 -14.52
N LEU A 162 -18.48 -0.97 -14.56
CA LEU A 162 -19.25 -0.01 -13.78
C LEU A 162 -20.53 0.41 -14.52
N GLY A 163 -20.61 0.16 -15.83
CA GLY A 163 -21.77 0.42 -16.67
C GLY A 163 -21.85 1.87 -17.15
N TYR A 164 -20.72 2.58 -17.14
CA TYR A 164 -20.65 3.91 -17.75
C TYR A 164 -20.44 3.80 -19.25
N GLY A 165 -21.09 4.69 -20.00
CA GLY A 165 -20.87 4.79 -21.45
C GLY A 165 -21.53 3.66 -22.26
N ALA A 166 -20.96 3.37 -23.43
CA ALA A 166 -21.45 2.33 -24.34
C ALA A 166 -20.29 1.42 -24.78
N PRO A 167 -20.43 0.08 -24.69
CA PRO A 167 -19.37 -0.84 -25.05
C PRO A 167 -18.84 -0.58 -26.47
N GLY A 168 -17.56 -0.24 -26.60
CA GLY A 168 -16.91 0.05 -27.89
C GLY A 168 -17.29 1.39 -28.54
N GLY A 169 -18.01 2.27 -27.83
CA GLY A 169 -18.51 3.56 -28.32
C GLY A 169 -17.56 4.75 -28.13
N GLY A 170 -16.38 4.55 -27.55
CA GLY A 170 -15.40 5.62 -27.29
C GLY A 170 -15.58 6.35 -25.95
N TYR A 171 -16.62 6.02 -25.18
CA TYR A 171 -16.83 6.51 -23.81
C TYR A 171 -17.25 5.32 -22.97
N ASP A 172 -16.46 4.96 -21.96
CA ASP A 172 -16.57 3.70 -21.20
C ASP A 172 -15.92 3.86 -19.81
N ASP A 173 -15.89 2.82 -18.98
CA ASP A 173 -15.11 2.75 -17.74
C ASP A 173 -13.94 1.76 -17.81
N ALA A 174 -12.87 2.08 -17.09
CA ALA A 174 -11.74 1.19 -16.85
C ALA A 174 -11.29 1.28 -15.39
N THR A 175 -10.92 0.12 -14.84
CA THR A 175 -10.36 -0.01 -13.49
C THR A 175 -8.86 -0.26 -13.56
N TYR A 176 -8.12 0.36 -12.66
CA TYR A 176 -6.67 0.18 -12.53
C TYR A 176 -6.31 -0.06 -11.07
N ASP A 177 -5.52 -1.10 -10.82
CA ASP A 177 -5.12 -1.49 -9.46
C ASP A 177 -3.74 -0.89 -9.17
N PHE A 178 -3.63 -0.17 -8.05
CA PHE A 178 -2.39 0.47 -7.64
C PHE A 178 -1.92 -0.03 -6.26
N SER A 179 -0.60 -0.15 -6.15
CA SER A 179 0.15 -0.46 -4.94
C SER A 179 1.42 0.40 -4.89
N TYR A 180 1.58 1.18 -3.82
CA TYR A 180 2.78 2.00 -3.60
C TYR A 180 3.31 1.81 -2.19
N THR A 181 4.58 1.44 -2.09
CA THR A 181 5.29 1.37 -0.80
C THR A 181 6.23 2.56 -0.66
N PHE A 182 6.14 3.26 0.45
CA PHE A 182 7.00 4.39 0.78
C PHE A 182 7.39 4.39 2.26
N THR A 183 8.42 5.16 2.60
CA THR A 183 8.84 5.34 3.99
C THR A 183 8.21 6.62 4.54
N PRO A 184 7.41 6.57 5.63
CA PRO A 184 6.85 7.77 6.23
C PRO A 184 7.97 8.61 6.87
N THR A 185 7.88 9.95 6.73
CA THR A 185 8.90 10.89 7.24
C THR A 185 8.56 11.50 8.60
N GLY A 186 7.38 11.20 9.15
CA GLY A 186 6.90 11.75 10.41
C GLY A 186 5.76 10.93 11.01
N ALA A 187 5.18 11.43 12.10
CA ALA A 187 4.06 10.77 12.79
C ALA A 187 2.73 10.81 12.04
N THR A 188 2.64 11.70 11.04
CA THR A 188 1.46 11.86 10.20
C THR A 188 1.90 11.82 8.75
N THR A 189 1.13 11.11 7.91
CA THR A 189 1.28 11.15 6.46
C THR A 189 -0.03 11.59 5.84
N VAL A 190 0.05 12.58 4.96
CA VAL A 190 -1.08 13.00 4.13
C VAL A 190 -0.90 12.38 2.76
N ILE A 191 -1.93 11.67 2.29
CA ILE A 191 -2.03 11.15 0.94
C ILE A 191 -3.08 11.99 0.21
N THR A 192 -2.75 12.48 -0.97
CA THR A 192 -3.70 13.21 -1.82
C THR A 192 -3.93 12.47 -3.11
N PHE A 193 -5.17 12.46 -3.56
CA PHE A 193 -5.58 11.93 -4.85
C PHE A 193 -6.23 13.08 -5.61
N THR A 194 -5.60 13.50 -6.71
CA THR A 194 -5.97 14.72 -7.43
C THR A 194 -6.27 14.39 -8.88
N SER A 195 -7.49 14.70 -9.33
CA SER A 195 -7.80 14.78 -10.75
C SER A 195 -7.40 16.16 -11.26
N ASN A 196 -6.74 16.23 -12.41
CA ASN A 196 -6.48 17.48 -13.13
C ASN A 196 -7.45 17.69 -14.30
N ASP A 197 -8.58 16.97 -14.34
CA ASP A 197 -9.60 17.15 -15.36
C ASP A 197 -10.11 18.59 -15.34
N ASN A 198 -10.40 19.09 -16.53
CA ASN A 198 -10.96 20.42 -16.73
C ASN A 198 -12.38 20.38 -17.30
N GLU A 199 -12.96 19.19 -17.41
CA GLU A 199 -14.30 18.95 -17.90
C GLU A 199 -15.25 18.50 -16.78
N GLY A 200 -16.55 18.70 -17.01
CA GLY A 200 -17.59 18.38 -16.02
C GLY A 200 -17.85 16.87 -15.93
N VAL A 201 -18.39 16.43 -14.80
CA VAL A 201 -18.70 15.00 -14.49
C VAL A 201 -19.59 14.28 -15.51
N ALA A 202 -20.29 15.02 -16.38
CA ALA A 202 -21.09 14.43 -17.45
C ALA A 202 -20.25 13.99 -18.65
N ASN A 203 -19.03 14.50 -18.80
CA ASN A 203 -18.10 14.12 -19.86
C ASN A 203 -17.07 13.13 -19.35
N GLU A 204 -16.41 13.44 -18.23
CA GLU A 204 -15.37 12.59 -17.67
C GLU A 204 -15.15 12.88 -16.18
N PHE A 205 -14.66 11.87 -15.46
CA PHE A 205 -14.19 12.01 -14.09
C PHE A 205 -13.41 10.76 -13.65
N TYR A 206 -12.79 10.86 -12.48
CA TYR A 206 -12.21 9.75 -11.74
C TYR A 206 -13.03 9.36 -10.51
N GLY A 207 -12.94 8.10 -10.16
CA GLY A 207 -13.40 7.53 -8.89
C GLY A 207 -12.27 6.74 -8.22
N ILE A 208 -12.31 6.62 -6.90
CA ILE A 208 -11.33 5.85 -6.12
C ILE A 208 -12.08 4.84 -5.25
N ASP A 209 -11.59 3.61 -5.23
CA ASP A 209 -12.19 2.53 -4.47
C ASP A 209 -11.15 1.65 -3.78
N ASN A 210 -11.59 0.75 -2.90
CA ASN A 210 -10.79 -0.27 -2.23
C ASN A 210 -9.49 0.28 -1.61
N VAL A 211 -9.58 1.44 -0.96
CA VAL A 211 -8.43 2.12 -0.36
C VAL A 211 -8.01 1.37 0.89
N ALA A 212 -6.85 0.75 0.85
CA ALA A 212 -6.25 0.07 1.99
C ALA A 212 -4.84 0.60 2.24
N VAL A 213 -4.52 0.87 3.50
CA VAL A 213 -3.19 1.28 3.92
C VAL A 213 -2.71 0.37 5.03
N THR A 214 -1.57 -0.25 4.80
CA THR A 214 -0.86 -1.07 5.78
C THR A 214 0.49 -0.45 6.09
N GLY A 215 1.07 -0.81 7.22
CA GLY A 215 2.42 -0.39 7.56
C GLY A 215 3.17 -1.37 8.43
N VAL A 216 4.49 -1.25 8.38
CA VAL A 216 5.42 -2.12 9.08
C VAL A 216 5.93 -1.41 10.31
N ARG A 217 5.65 -1.97 11.50
CA ARG A 217 6.14 -1.46 12.78
C ARG A 217 7.23 -2.37 13.33
N PRO A 218 8.41 -1.83 13.68
CA PRO A 218 9.42 -2.56 14.43
C PRO A 218 8.85 -2.97 15.78
N VAL A 219 8.86 -4.27 16.09
CA VAL A 219 8.63 -4.67 17.47
C VAL A 219 9.94 -4.49 18.21
N THR A 220 10.03 -3.41 18.98
CA THR A 220 11.02 -3.31 20.04
C THR A 220 10.83 -4.52 20.95
N ALA A 221 11.87 -5.32 21.17
CA ALA A 221 11.85 -6.53 21.99
C ALA A 221 11.67 -6.21 23.49
N GLY A 222 10.60 -5.50 23.84
CA GLY A 222 10.36 -4.89 25.16
C GLY A 222 9.51 -5.73 26.10
N GLY A 223 9.19 -6.98 25.77
CA GLY A 223 8.30 -7.80 26.60
C GLY A 223 8.58 -9.30 26.65
N VAL A 224 9.42 -9.82 25.75
CA VAL A 224 9.78 -11.24 25.72
C VAL A 224 11.30 -11.35 25.87
N PRO A 225 11.81 -12.04 26.91
CA PRO A 225 13.23 -12.33 27.00
C PRO A 225 13.67 -13.01 25.71
N GLU A 226 14.75 -12.54 25.10
CA GLU A 226 15.29 -13.15 23.89
C GLU A 226 15.57 -14.66 24.10
N PRO A 227 15.59 -15.49 23.04
CA PRO A 227 15.89 -16.92 23.17
C PRO A 227 17.19 -17.20 23.95
N ALA A 228 18.18 -16.30 23.87
CA ALA A 228 19.40 -16.36 24.67
C ALA A 228 19.13 -16.12 26.17
N SER A 229 18.23 -15.22 26.53
CA SER A 229 17.78 -14.99 27.91
C SER A 229 17.05 -16.22 28.46
N TRP A 230 16.22 -16.89 27.64
CA TRP A 230 15.63 -18.18 28.03
C TRP A 230 16.69 -19.26 28.22
N ALA A 231 17.65 -19.37 27.31
CA ALA A 231 18.73 -20.33 27.41
C ALA A 231 19.59 -20.08 28.66
N LEU A 232 19.92 -18.83 28.99
CA LEU A 232 20.64 -18.45 30.21
C LEU A 232 19.82 -18.73 31.47
N MET A 233 18.51 -18.47 31.45
CA MET A 233 17.64 -18.74 32.59
C MET A 233 17.51 -20.24 32.83
N ILE A 234 17.31 -21.05 31.77
CA ILE A 234 17.26 -22.51 31.83
C ILE A 234 18.61 -23.08 32.25
N MET A 235 19.73 -22.58 31.72
CA MET A 235 21.06 -23.01 32.15
C MET A 235 21.34 -22.62 33.60
N GLY A 236 20.95 -21.42 34.03
CA GLY A 236 21.11 -20.95 35.41
C GLY A 236 20.30 -21.78 36.40
N PHE A 237 19.00 -21.94 36.16
CA PHE A 237 18.12 -22.73 37.03
C PHE A 237 18.39 -24.23 36.93
N GLY A 238 18.67 -24.75 35.74
CA GLY A 238 19.07 -26.14 35.52
C GLY A 238 20.40 -26.46 36.22
N GLY A 239 21.39 -25.55 36.13
CA GLY A 239 22.67 -25.68 36.82
C GLY A 239 22.54 -25.62 38.34
N ALA A 240 21.79 -24.65 38.87
CA ALA A 240 21.51 -24.55 40.31
C ALA A 240 20.78 -25.80 40.84
N GLY A 241 19.75 -26.28 40.11
CA GLY A 241 19.02 -27.49 40.46
C GLY A 241 19.89 -28.75 40.46
N ALA A 242 20.80 -28.87 39.48
CA ALA A 242 21.75 -29.98 39.40
C ALA A 242 22.73 -30.00 40.59
N LEU A 243 23.26 -28.83 40.99
CA LEU A 243 24.16 -28.71 42.13
C LEU A 243 23.48 -29.06 43.47
N LEU A 244 22.22 -28.64 43.65
CA LEU A 244 21.44 -28.97 44.84
C LEU A 244 21.13 -30.47 44.94
N ARG A 245 20.86 -31.15 43.82
CA ARG A 245 20.67 -32.62 43.79
C ARG A 245 21.94 -33.38 44.16
N ARG A 246 23.11 -32.92 43.71
CA ARG A 246 24.39 -33.59 43.99
C ARG A 246 24.76 -33.58 45.48
N ARG A 247 24.43 -32.52 46.23
CA ARG A 247 24.71 -32.43 47.67
C ARG A 247 23.90 -33.42 48.51
N ARG A 248 22.69 -33.80 48.07
CA ARG A 248 21.86 -34.80 48.77
C ARG A 248 22.38 -36.23 48.61
N LEU A 249 23.05 -36.53 47.49
CA LEU A 249 23.61 -37.85 47.21
C LEU A 249 24.95 -38.12 47.91
N VAL A 250 25.63 -37.07 48.40
CA VAL A 250 26.92 -37.19 49.12
C VAL A 250 26.73 -37.24 50.64
N ALA A 251 25.54 -36.86 51.13
CA ALA A 251 25.19 -36.87 52.56
C ALA A 251 24.41 -38.13 53.00
N ALA A 252 24.19 -39.08 52.09
CA ALA A 252 23.63 -40.41 52.35
C ALA A 252 24.73 -41.46 52.19
#